data_AF-A0A497KRL6-F1
#
_entry.id   AF-A0A497KRL6-F1
#
_cell.length_a   1.000
_cell.length_b   1.000
_cell.length_c   1.000
_cell.angle_alpha   90.00
_cell.angle_beta   90.00
_cell.angle_gamma   90.00
#
_symmetry.space_group_name_H-M   'P 1'
#
loop_
_entity.id
_entity.type
_entity.pdbx_description
1 polymer ?
#
loop_
_entity_poly.entity_id
_entity_poly.type
_entity_poly.pdbx_seq_one_letter_code
_entity_poly.pdbx_strand_id
1 'polypeptide(L)'
;MGLKLTLNFNSLVEETRKLKAKGLDIKSIADELNIKPETVSWLLMDEEEKKKNPPPKDYRVDWSCLGLSTRRLSLIGWALADLAKECVSRGDFEDFEVVVGLETQGSPLALVVADELGKSFATLKVEREKEKTLCFTSLNFSKVEEAKALLVTDVADSSNEALVEAVKLFKKNKTKLVGLVSIVNKGEVEIEGVKVWALITITPIG
;
A
#
# COMPACT_ATOMS: atom_id res chain seq x y z
N MET A 1 -4.67 19.83 -14.66
CA MET A 1 -3.33 19.22 -14.50
C MET A 1 -3.30 17.98 -15.38
N GLY A 2 -2.50 17.96 -16.46
CA GLY A 2 -2.52 16.90 -17.46
C GLY A 2 -2.00 15.56 -16.94
N LEU A 3 -2.27 14.47 -17.67
CA LEU A 3 -1.70 13.15 -17.40
C LEU A 3 -0.17 13.30 -17.33
N LYS A 4 0.45 12.95 -16.20
CA LYS A 4 1.91 12.78 -16.13
C LYS A 4 2.25 11.58 -17.02
N LEU A 5 3.16 11.75 -17.97
CA LEU A 5 3.75 10.61 -18.67
C LEU A 5 4.32 9.67 -17.60
N THR A 6 4.05 8.37 -17.74
CA THR A 6 4.63 7.32 -16.91
C THR A 6 6.13 7.55 -16.79
N LEU A 7 6.69 7.46 -15.57
CA LEU A 7 8.13 7.61 -15.41
C LEU A 7 8.82 6.54 -16.26
N ASN A 8 9.56 6.98 -17.28
CA ASN A 8 10.53 6.13 -17.95
C ASN A 8 11.71 5.90 -17.00
N PHE A 9 12.59 4.97 -17.35
CA PHE A 9 13.72 4.59 -16.52
C PHE A 9 14.56 5.78 -16.02
N ASN A 10 14.93 6.71 -16.89
CA ASN A 10 15.75 7.87 -16.53
C ASN A 10 15.02 8.79 -15.55
N SER A 11 13.73 9.04 -15.77
CA SER A 11 12.91 9.84 -14.86
C SER A 11 12.68 9.15 -13.51
N LEU A 12 12.65 7.81 -13.47
CA LEU A 12 12.59 7.06 -12.21
C LEU A 12 13.89 7.25 -11.41
N VAL A 13 15.05 7.13 -12.05
CA VAL A 13 16.36 7.40 -11.41
C VAL A 13 16.42 8.82 -10.85
N GLU A 14 15.96 9.81 -11.63
CA GLU A 14 15.95 11.21 -11.21
C GLU A 14 15.02 11.43 -10.00
N GLU A 15 13.81 10.86 -10.03
CA GLU A 15 12.86 10.98 -8.93
C GLU A 15 13.38 10.28 -7.66
N THR A 16 13.98 9.09 -7.78
CA THR A 16 14.65 8.39 -6.67
C THR A 16 15.72 9.27 -6.02
N ARG A 17 16.57 9.93 -6.83
CA ARG A 17 17.60 10.85 -6.32
C ARG A 17 16.99 12.10 -5.67
N LYS A 18 15.90 12.65 -6.22
CA LYS A 18 15.17 13.78 -5.62
C LYS A 18 14.59 13.43 -4.25
N LEU A 19 13.94 12.27 -4.13
CA LEU A 19 13.39 11.82 -2.85
C LEU A 19 14.49 11.57 -1.83
N LYS A 20 15.63 10.99 -2.25
CA LYS A 20 16.81 10.84 -1.39
C LYS A 20 17.36 12.17 -0.90
N ALA A 21 17.45 13.17 -1.78
CA ALA A 21 17.90 14.52 -1.44
C ALA A 21 16.92 15.25 -0.48
N LYS A 22 15.63 14.89 -0.49
CA LYS A 22 14.63 15.35 0.48
C LYS A 22 14.75 14.68 1.86
N GLY A 23 15.70 13.75 2.03
CA GLY A 23 15.97 13.09 3.30
C GLY A 23 15.19 11.79 3.53
N LEU A 24 14.47 11.28 2.51
CA LEU A 24 13.78 10.00 2.65
C LEU A 24 14.80 8.85 2.70
N ASP A 25 14.50 7.84 3.53
CA ASP A 25 15.26 6.60 3.55
C ASP A 25 14.89 5.70 2.37
N ILE A 26 15.68 4.64 2.14
CA ILE A 26 15.50 3.73 0.99
C ILE A 26 14.09 3.11 0.99
N LYS A 27 13.58 2.76 2.17
CA LYS A 27 12.30 2.09 2.33
C LYS A 27 11.14 3.05 2.04
N SER A 28 11.23 4.30 2.49
CA SER A 28 10.19 5.31 2.25
C SER A 28 10.15 5.72 0.78
N ILE A 29 11.31 5.72 0.11
CA ILE A 29 11.37 5.88 -1.34
C ILE A 29 10.73 4.68 -2.05
N ALA A 30 10.98 3.47 -1.57
CA ALA A 30 10.41 2.24 -2.13
C ALA A 30 8.87 2.25 -2.04
N ASP A 31 8.36 2.58 -0.85
CA ASP A 31 6.92 2.71 -0.57
C ASP A 31 6.28 3.78 -1.48
N GLU A 32 6.89 4.97 -1.61
CA GLU A 32 6.35 6.06 -2.45
C GLU A 32 6.36 5.73 -3.94
N LEU A 33 7.40 5.03 -4.42
CA LEU A 33 7.57 4.70 -5.83
C LEU A 33 6.94 3.35 -6.22
N ASN A 34 6.33 2.63 -5.28
CA ASN A 34 5.74 1.30 -5.47
C ASN A 34 6.71 0.28 -6.11
N ILE A 35 7.96 0.30 -5.66
CA ILE A 35 9.05 -0.61 -6.05
C ILE A 35 9.71 -1.20 -4.80
N LYS A 36 10.54 -2.23 -4.97
CA LYS A 36 11.26 -2.89 -3.87
C LYS A 36 12.42 -2.04 -3.35
N PRO A 37 12.79 -2.15 -2.06
CA PRO A 37 13.96 -1.47 -1.48
C PRO A 37 15.28 -1.79 -2.20
N GLU A 38 15.45 -3.01 -2.71
CA GLU A 38 16.63 -3.41 -3.48
C GLU A 38 16.71 -2.65 -4.81
N THR A 39 15.56 -2.42 -5.46
CA THR A 39 15.46 -1.62 -6.69
C THR A 39 15.84 -0.17 -6.43
N VAL A 40 15.40 0.42 -5.33
CA VAL A 40 15.81 1.77 -4.93
C VAL A 40 17.33 1.84 -4.72
N SER A 41 17.88 0.88 -4.00
CA SER A 41 19.33 0.79 -3.74
C SER A 41 20.11 0.70 -5.05
N TRP A 42 19.66 -0.15 -5.97
CA TRP A 42 20.25 -0.30 -7.30
C TRP A 42 20.11 0.98 -8.16
N LEU A 43 18.97 1.69 -8.10
CA LEU A 43 18.77 2.95 -8.84
C LEU A 43 19.72 4.06 -8.38
N LEU A 44 20.10 4.06 -7.09
CA LEU A 44 21.02 5.01 -6.48
C LEU A 44 22.51 4.72 -6.76
N MET A 45 22.85 3.50 -7.19
CA MET A 45 24.21 3.14 -7.60
C MET A 45 24.70 4.01 -8.76
N ASP A 46 26.02 4.14 -8.87
CA ASP A 46 26.64 4.76 -10.04
C ASP A 46 26.58 3.83 -11.28
N GLU A 47 26.93 4.38 -12.44
CA GLU A 47 26.85 3.63 -13.71
C GLU A 47 27.84 2.46 -13.79
N GLU A 48 28.98 2.53 -13.11
CA GLU A 48 29.98 1.45 -13.10
C GLU A 48 29.54 0.30 -12.19
N GLU A 49 28.89 0.61 -11.07
CA GLU A 49 28.25 -0.35 -10.19
C GLU A 49 27.06 -1.05 -10.87
N LYS A 50 26.22 -0.31 -11.61
CA LYS A 50 25.09 -0.89 -12.37
C LYS A 50 25.53 -1.82 -13.49
N LYS A 51 26.68 -1.57 -14.13
CA LYS A 51 27.25 -2.51 -15.11
C LYS A 51 27.65 -3.85 -14.49
N LYS A 52 28.04 -3.85 -13.21
CA LYS A 52 28.48 -5.05 -12.48
C LYS A 52 27.32 -5.77 -11.78
N ASN A 53 26.27 -5.04 -11.44
CA ASN A 53 25.10 -5.56 -10.73
C ASN A 53 23.85 -5.50 -11.62
N PRO A 54 23.31 -6.64 -12.08
CA PRO A 54 22.10 -6.63 -12.89
C PRO A 54 20.92 -6.03 -12.12
N PRO A 55 19.94 -5.42 -12.81
CA PRO A 55 18.76 -4.86 -12.15
C PRO A 55 17.96 -5.95 -11.40
N PRO A 56 17.48 -5.68 -10.18
CA PRO A 56 16.58 -6.58 -9.48
C PRO A 56 15.31 -6.86 -10.30
N LYS A 57 14.75 -8.06 -10.16
CA LYS A 57 13.46 -8.40 -10.76
C LYS A 57 12.34 -7.71 -10.00
N ASP A 58 11.82 -6.64 -10.59
CA ASP A 58 10.81 -5.79 -9.98
C ASP A 58 10.00 -5.03 -11.03
N TYR A 59 8.82 -4.55 -10.64
CA TYR A 59 7.92 -3.77 -11.46
C TYR A 59 7.36 -2.61 -10.63
N ARG A 60 7.39 -1.41 -11.22
CA ARG A 60 6.76 -0.22 -10.67
C ARG A 60 5.27 -0.23 -10.97
N VAL A 61 4.44 -0.01 -9.96
CA VAL A 61 3.00 0.23 -10.14
C VAL A 61 2.74 1.73 -10.14
N ASP A 62 2.42 2.27 -11.31
CA ASP A 62 1.99 3.66 -11.46
C ASP A 62 0.47 3.74 -11.61
N TRP A 63 -0.22 3.99 -10.51
CA TRP A 63 -1.67 4.15 -10.47
C TRP A 63 -2.09 5.63 -10.48
N SER A 64 -1.16 6.56 -10.78
CA SER A 64 -1.43 8.02 -10.72
C SER A 64 -2.60 8.45 -11.62
N CYS A 65 -2.85 7.73 -12.71
CA CYS A 65 -4.02 7.93 -13.54
C CYS A 65 -5.33 7.81 -12.72
N LEU A 66 -5.44 6.86 -11.79
CA LEU A 66 -6.58 6.76 -10.87
C LEU A 66 -6.54 7.90 -9.84
N GLY A 67 -5.39 8.12 -9.18
CA GLY A 67 -5.24 9.09 -8.10
C GLY A 67 -5.49 10.56 -8.48
N LEU A 68 -5.21 10.94 -9.74
CA LEU A 68 -5.41 12.32 -10.23
C LEU A 68 -6.88 12.67 -10.53
N SER A 69 -7.80 11.71 -10.48
CA SER A 69 -9.23 11.94 -10.75
C SER A 69 -10.06 11.40 -9.61
N THR A 70 -10.70 12.30 -8.85
CA THR A 70 -11.63 11.93 -7.79
C THR A 70 -12.71 10.97 -8.29
N ARG A 71 -13.24 11.18 -9.51
CA ARG A 71 -14.20 10.24 -10.12
C ARG A 71 -13.62 8.83 -10.30
N ARG A 72 -12.40 8.68 -10.81
CA ARG A 72 -11.78 7.35 -10.96
C ARG A 72 -11.43 6.73 -9.62
N LEU A 73 -11.00 7.55 -8.66
CA LEU A 73 -10.74 7.13 -7.29
C LEU A 73 -12.02 6.60 -6.60
N SER A 74 -13.15 7.29 -6.77
CA SER A 74 -14.45 6.82 -6.26
C SER A 74 -14.88 5.51 -6.92
N LEU A 75 -14.77 5.41 -8.25
CA LEU A 75 -15.14 4.19 -8.98
C LEU A 75 -14.31 2.97 -8.54
N ILE A 76 -12.99 3.14 -8.39
CA ILE A 76 -12.13 2.04 -7.93
C ILE A 76 -12.36 1.73 -6.44
N GLY A 77 -12.68 2.74 -5.62
CA GLY A 77 -13.09 2.53 -4.23
C GLY A 77 -14.37 1.71 -4.11
N TRP A 78 -15.38 1.98 -4.95
CA TRP A 78 -16.59 1.16 -5.02
C TRP A 78 -16.31 -0.27 -5.47
N ALA A 79 -15.41 -0.46 -6.44
CA ALA A 79 -14.98 -1.80 -6.84
C ALA A 79 -14.27 -2.56 -5.70
N LEU A 80 -13.45 -1.87 -4.89
CA LEU A 80 -12.82 -2.45 -3.70
C LEU A 80 -13.84 -2.80 -2.61
N ALA A 81 -14.88 -1.96 -2.44
CA ALA A 81 -15.97 -2.23 -1.51
C ALA A 81 -16.76 -3.48 -1.92
N ASP A 82 -17.10 -3.59 -3.20
CA ASP A 82 -17.77 -4.76 -3.77
C ASP A 82 -16.92 -6.03 -3.58
N LEU A 83 -15.62 -5.97 -3.88
CA LEU A 83 -14.68 -7.07 -3.63
C LEU A 83 -14.65 -7.47 -2.15
N ALA A 84 -14.53 -6.51 -1.23
CA ALA A 84 -14.52 -6.80 0.21
C ALA A 84 -15.83 -7.48 0.67
N LYS A 85 -16.98 -7.02 0.14
CA LYS A 85 -18.28 -7.62 0.41
C LYS A 85 -18.38 -9.04 -0.14
N GLU A 86 -17.86 -9.30 -1.35
CA GLU A 86 -17.77 -10.64 -1.92
C GLU A 86 -16.95 -11.57 -1.01
N CYS A 87 -15.76 -11.12 -0.58
CA CYS A 87 -14.89 -11.89 0.32
C CYS A 87 -15.59 -12.23 1.65
N VAL A 88 -16.39 -11.33 2.22
CA VAL A 88 -17.21 -11.63 3.41
C VAL A 88 -18.27 -12.69 3.07
N SER A 89 -18.99 -12.53 1.95
CA SER A 89 -20.06 -13.46 1.56
C SER A 89 -19.58 -14.89 1.31
N ARG A 90 -18.34 -15.04 0.83
CA ARG A 90 -17.69 -16.32 0.55
C ARG A 90 -17.02 -16.95 1.79
N GLY A 91 -16.98 -16.25 2.92
CA GLY A 91 -16.28 -16.69 4.12
C GLY A 91 -14.77 -16.56 4.04
N ASP A 92 -14.25 -15.83 3.04
CA ASP A 92 -12.83 -15.51 2.95
C ASP A 92 -12.43 -14.51 4.04
N PHE A 93 -13.31 -13.54 4.32
CA PHE A 93 -13.22 -12.58 5.43
C PHE A 93 -14.39 -12.77 6.41
N GLU A 94 -14.17 -12.43 7.68
CA GLU A 94 -15.26 -12.20 8.64
C GLU A 94 -15.88 -10.83 8.42
N ASP A 95 -17.13 -10.63 8.87
CA ASP A 95 -17.69 -9.28 8.95
C ASP A 95 -16.87 -8.40 9.91
N PHE A 96 -16.82 -7.12 9.61
CA PHE A 96 -15.93 -6.14 10.23
C PHE A 96 -16.64 -4.81 10.49
N GLU A 97 -16.05 -3.97 11.33
CA GLU A 97 -16.68 -2.72 11.81
C GLU A 97 -15.95 -1.49 11.27
N VAL A 98 -14.64 -1.62 11.05
CA VAL A 98 -13.75 -0.51 10.70
C VAL A 98 -12.99 -0.80 9.41
N VAL A 99 -12.93 0.18 8.52
CA VAL A 99 -12.06 0.18 7.35
C VAL A 99 -10.88 1.09 7.64
N VAL A 100 -9.67 0.54 7.56
CA VAL A 100 -8.43 1.23 7.86
C VAL A 100 -7.71 1.54 6.55
N GLY A 101 -7.38 2.81 6.33
CA GLY A 101 -6.46 3.22 5.26
C GLY A 101 -5.03 3.38 5.75
N LEU A 102 -4.08 2.74 5.07
CA LEU A 102 -2.66 3.01 5.30
C LEU A 102 -2.29 4.36 4.67
N GLU A 103 -1.79 5.28 5.47
CA GLU A 103 -1.34 6.58 4.97
C GLU A 103 -0.05 6.42 4.15
N THR A 104 0.11 7.15 3.05
CA THR A 104 -0.79 8.22 2.56
C THR A 104 -1.80 7.74 1.51
N GLN A 105 -1.42 6.72 0.74
CA GLN A 105 -2.07 6.35 -0.52
C GLN A 105 -3.36 5.53 -0.32
N GLY A 106 -3.42 4.70 0.71
CA GLY A 106 -4.58 3.87 1.04
C GLY A 106 -5.75 4.66 1.65
N SER A 107 -5.48 5.77 2.35
CA SER A 107 -6.51 6.53 3.09
C SER A 107 -7.67 7.05 2.23
N PRO A 108 -7.44 7.67 1.05
CA PRO A 108 -8.53 8.08 0.18
C PRO A 108 -9.40 6.92 -0.33
N LEU A 109 -8.79 5.76 -0.59
CA LEU A 109 -9.51 4.55 -1.04
C LEU A 109 -10.34 3.98 0.10
N ALA A 110 -9.73 3.83 1.27
CA ALA A 110 -10.37 3.36 2.48
C ALA A 110 -11.59 4.20 2.88
N LEU A 111 -11.52 5.52 2.69
CA LEU A 111 -12.66 6.40 2.95
C LEU A 111 -13.86 6.07 2.04
N VAL A 112 -13.63 5.87 0.74
CA VAL A 112 -14.70 5.49 -0.21
C VAL A 112 -15.26 4.10 0.12
N VAL A 113 -14.38 3.16 0.48
CA VAL A 113 -14.80 1.80 0.88
C VAL A 113 -15.64 1.83 2.16
N ALA A 114 -15.25 2.62 3.15
CA ALA A 114 -16.00 2.78 4.40
C ALA A 114 -17.40 3.35 4.16
N ASP A 115 -17.49 4.39 3.33
CA ASP A 115 -18.75 5.04 2.95
C ASP A 115 -19.70 4.06 2.23
N GLU A 116 -19.21 3.38 1.21
CA GLU A 116 -20.01 2.43 0.42
C GLU A 116 -20.50 1.23 1.26
N LEU A 117 -19.70 0.76 2.21
CA LEU A 117 -20.07 -0.36 3.07
C LEU A 117 -20.84 0.07 4.34
N GLY A 118 -21.02 1.36 4.58
CA GLY A 118 -21.61 1.88 5.81
C GLY A 118 -20.82 1.50 7.07
N LYS A 119 -19.49 1.42 6.97
CA LYS A 119 -18.58 1.03 8.07
C LYS A 119 -17.83 2.26 8.61
N SER A 120 -17.27 2.13 9.80
CA SER A 120 -16.42 3.18 10.37
C SER A 120 -15.11 3.33 9.59
N PHE A 121 -14.53 4.53 9.57
CA PHE A 121 -13.26 4.83 8.92
C PHE A 121 -12.16 5.12 9.95
N ALA A 122 -10.95 4.62 9.70
CA ALA A 122 -9.73 4.95 10.42
C ALA A 122 -8.55 5.14 9.46
N THR A 123 -7.57 5.94 9.88
CA THR A 123 -6.27 5.99 9.20
C THR A 123 -5.19 5.39 10.08
N LEU A 124 -4.20 4.79 9.44
CA LEU A 124 -2.98 4.35 10.09
C LEU A 124 -1.78 5.01 9.41
N LYS A 125 -1.03 5.78 10.20
CA LYS A 125 0.23 6.37 9.78
C LYS A 125 1.38 5.52 10.29
N VAL A 126 2.34 5.22 9.41
CA VAL A 126 3.60 4.55 9.77
C VAL A 126 4.71 5.59 9.64
N GLU A 127 5.35 5.89 10.77
CA GLU A 127 6.51 6.79 10.83
C GLU A 127 7.76 6.00 11.21
N ARG A 128 8.85 6.28 10.48
CA ARG A 128 10.16 5.70 10.78
C ARG A 128 10.98 6.72 11.55
N GLU A 129 11.35 6.37 12.79
CA GLU A 129 12.24 7.17 13.63
C GLU A 129 13.46 6.34 14.03
N LYS A 130 14.59 6.59 13.35
CA LYS A 130 15.84 5.83 13.53
C LYS A 130 15.62 4.32 13.31
N GLU A 131 15.85 3.50 14.34
CA GLU A 131 15.65 2.05 14.32
C GLU A 131 14.28 1.61 14.84
N LYS A 132 13.35 2.56 15.05
CA LYS A 132 11.99 2.27 15.52
C LYS A 132 10.97 2.64 14.46
N THR A 133 10.03 1.73 14.23
CA THR A 133 8.81 2.02 13.48
C THR A 133 7.71 2.36 14.47
N LEU A 134 7.13 3.54 14.33
CA LEU A 134 6.00 4.00 15.12
C LEU A 134 4.76 3.97 14.21
N CYS A 135 3.65 3.51 14.76
CA CYS A 135 2.40 3.48 14.04
C CYS A 135 1.33 4.18 14.88
N PHE A 136 0.58 5.07 14.24
CA PHE A 136 -0.41 5.90 14.92
C PHE A 136 -1.72 5.87 14.17
N THR A 137 -2.81 5.75 14.93
CA THR A 137 -4.15 6.09 14.45
C THR A 137 -4.47 7.53 14.80
N SER A 138 -5.20 8.20 13.91
CA SER A 138 -5.68 9.56 14.18
C SER A 138 -6.76 9.56 15.25
N LEU A 139 -6.68 10.48 16.21
CA LEU A 139 -7.68 10.65 17.27
C LEU A 139 -9.03 11.20 16.76
N ASN A 140 -9.06 11.73 15.53
CA ASN A 140 -10.28 12.26 14.91
C ASN A 140 -11.07 11.21 14.12
N PHE A 141 -10.53 10.00 13.95
CA PHE A 141 -11.18 8.89 13.26
C PHE A 141 -11.51 7.76 14.25
N SER A 142 -12.15 6.69 13.76
CA SER A 142 -12.54 5.57 14.61
C SER A 142 -11.34 4.84 15.20
N LYS A 143 -11.51 4.37 16.44
CA LYS A 143 -10.56 3.49 17.11
C LYS A 143 -10.54 2.11 16.45
N VAL A 144 -9.39 1.46 16.53
CA VAL A 144 -9.13 0.15 15.91
C VAL A 144 -8.85 -0.92 16.96
N GLU A 145 -8.54 -0.53 18.19
CA GLU A 145 -8.25 -1.43 19.30
C GLU A 145 -9.46 -2.33 19.56
N GLU A 146 -9.22 -3.65 19.62
CA GLU A 146 -10.24 -4.69 19.85
C GLU A 146 -11.34 -4.79 18.79
N ALA A 147 -11.29 -3.97 17.72
CA ALA A 147 -12.23 -4.01 16.61
C ALA A 147 -11.84 -5.09 15.58
N LYS A 148 -12.84 -5.51 14.79
CA LYS A 148 -12.60 -6.22 13.52
C LYS A 148 -12.43 -5.20 12.42
N ALA A 149 -11.30 -5.25 11.73
CA ALA A 149 -10.91 -4.24 10.77
C ALA A 149 -10.52 -4.82 9.40
N LEU A 150 -10.92 -4.13 8.33
CA LEU A 150 -10.44 -4.37 6.96
C LEU A 150 -9.33 -3.36 6.65
N LEU A 151 -8.17 -3.84 6.20
CA LEU A 151 -7.09 -2.96 5.72
C LEU A 151 -7.24 -2.69 4.22
N VAL A 152 -7.13 -1.43 3.82
CA VAL A 152 -7.20 -0.99 2.42
C VAL A 152 -5.93 -0.25 2.05
N THR A 153 -5.32 -0.65 0.94
CA THR A 153 -4.12 -0.01 0.38
C THR A 153 -4.21 0.06 -1.15
N ASP A 154 -3.35 0.84 -1.80
CA ASP A 154 -3.25 0.89 -3.25
C ASP A 154 -2.54 -0.36 -3.81
N VAL A 155 -1.36 -0.69 -3.27
CA VAL A 155 -0.54 -1.84 -3.69
C VAL A 155 -0.25 -2.74 -2.51
N ALA A 156 -0.56 -4.04 -2.65
CA ALA A 156 -0.16 -5.09 -1.73
C ALA A 156 1.14 -5.75 -2.22
N ASP A 157 2.19 -5.62 -1.42
CA ASP A 157 3.54 -6.13 -1.70
C ASP A 157 4.21 -6.44 -0.36
N SER A 158 4.69 -7.67 -0.15
CA SER A 158 5.36 -8.07 1.10
C SER A 158 6.69 -7.33 1.33
N SER A 159 7.27 -6.73 0.29
CA SER A 159 8.45 -5.87 0.42
C SER A 159 8.13 -4.44 0.87
N ASN A 160 6.84 -4.05 0.88
CA ASN A 160 6.40 -2.79 1.45
C ASN A 160 6.41 -2.88 2.98
N GLU A 161 7.45 -2.36 3.59
CA GLU A 161 7.66 -2.48 5.02
C GLU A 161 6.65 -1.66 5.83
N ALA A 162 6.14 -0.54 5.29
CA ALA A 162 5.09 0.21 5.98
C ALA A 162 3.82 -0.65 6.14
N LEU A 163 3.45 -1.38 5.09
CA LEU A 163 2.33 -2.31 5.13
C LEU A 163 2.56 -3.49 6.08
N VAL A 164 3.76 -4.09 6.04
CA VAL A 164 4.13 -5.19 6.93
C VAL A 164 4.09 -4.76 8.40
N GLU A 165 4.68 -3.62 8.73
CA GLU A 165 4.72 -3.10 10.10
C GLU A 165 3.32 -2.70 10.59
N ALA A 166 2.47 -2.16 9.70
CA ALA A 166 1.07 -1.90 10.00
C ALA A 166 0.33 -3.18 10.44
N VAL A 167 0.47 -4.28 9.68
CA VAL A 167 -0.17 -5.56 10.03
C VAL A 167 0.36 -6.12 11.36
N LYS A 168 1.67 -6.04 11.61
CA LYS A 168 2.27 -6.48 12.87
C LYS A 168 1.77 -5.68 14.07
N LEU A 169 1.59 -4.36 13.92
CA LEU A 169 1.05 -3.52 14.98
C LEU A 169 -0.37 -3.94 15.37
N PHE A 170 -1.25 -4.19 14.40
CA PHE A 170 -2.62 -4.59 14.68
C PHE A 170 -2.69 -5.89 15.48
N LYS A 171 -1.83 -6.87 15.15
CA LYS A 171 -1.69 -8.10 15.94
C LYS A 171 -1.29 -7.81 17.40
N LYS A 172 -0.38 -6.86 17.62
CA LYS A 172 0.08 -6.46 18.97
C LYS A 172 -1.01 -5.76 19.78
N ASN A 173 -1.84 -4.94 19.13
CA ASN A 173 -2.90 -4.15 19.77
C ASN A 173 -4.24 -4.89 19.91
N LYS A 174 -4.26 -6.21 19.69
CA LYS A 174 -5.46 -7.06 19.70
C LYS A 174 -6.54 -6.64 18.69
N THR A 175 -6.20 -5.81 17.71
CA THR A 175 -7.08 -5.53 16.57
C THR A 175 -7.07 -6.75 15.65
N LYS A 176 -8.26 -7.22 15.28
CA LYS A 176 -8.38 -8.35 14.35
C LYS A 176 -8.51 -7.82 12.93
N LEU A 177 -7.44 -7.90 12.16
CA LEU A 177 -7.52 -7.71 10.71
C LEU A 177 -8.25 -8.90 10.09
N VAL A 178 -9.43 -8.67 9.50
CA VAL A 178 -10.22 -9.72 8.82
C VAL A 178 -9.68 -10.03 7.43
N GLY A 179 -8.95 -9.08 6.84
CA GLY A 179 -8.43 -9.16 5.49
C GLY A 179 -7.77 -7.85 5.05
N LEU A 180 -7.13 -7.92 3.89
CA LEU A 180 -6.58 -6.77 3.17
C LEU A 180 -7.16 -6.75 1.76
N VAL A 181 -7.63 -5.59 1.31
CA VAL A 181 -7.97 -5.35 -0.09
C VAL A 181 -7.09 -4.27 -0.72
N SER A 182 -6.74 -4.45 -2.00
CA SER A 182 -5.91 -3.49 -2.73
C SER A 182 -6.27 -3.37 -4.20
N ILE A 183 -5.82 -2.31 -4.86
CA ILE A 183 -5.97 -2.18 -6.32
C ILE A 183 -5.10 -3.21 -7.01
N VAL A 184 -3.82 -3.28 -6.62
CA VAL A 184 -2.83 -4.16 -7.23
C VAL A 184 -2.17 -5.03 -6.16
N ASN A 185 -2.10 -6.33 -6.41
CA ASN A 185 -1.34 -7.28 -5.61
C ASN A 185 -0.15 -7.81 -6.41
N LYS A 186 1.06 -7.76 -5.85
CA LYS A 186 2.28 -8.30 -6.47
C LYS A 186 2.52 -9.80 -6.21
N GLY A 187 1.43 -10.57 -6.08
CA GLY A 187 1.44 -12.03 -6.01
C GLY A 187 1.34 -12.61 -4.60
N GLU A 188 0.96 -11.80 -3.63
CA GLU A 188 0.82 -12.20 -2.23
C GLU A 188 -0.53 -12.90 -2.00
N VAL A 189 -0.52 -14.09 -1.38
CA VAL A 189 -1.77 -14.70 -0.89
C VAL A 189 -2.11 -14.17 0.49
N GLU A 190 -1.08 -13.94 1.30
CA GLU A 190 -1.17 -13.38 2.64
C GLU A 190 0.02 -12.47 2.91
N ILE A 191 -0.19 -11.40 3.68
CA ILE A 191 0.90 -10.57 4.23
C ILE A 191 0.82 -10.68 5.73
N GLU A 192 1.89 -11.18 6.35
CA GLU A 192 1.92 -11.41 7.80
C GLU A 192 0.68 -12.19 8.28
N GLY A 193 0.26 -13.23 7.56
CA GLY A 193 -0.90 -14.07 7.91
C GLY A 193 -2.28 -13.39 7.76
N VAL A 194 -2.35 -12.20 7.15
CA VAL A 194 -3.61 -11.56 6.76
C VAL A 194 -3.85 -11.84 5.28
N LYS A 195 -4.99 -12.45 4.95
CA LYS A 195 -5.40 -12.75 3.57
C LYS A 195 -5.50 -11.49 2.73
N VAL A 196 -4.97 -11.56 1.50
CA VAL A 196 -4.95 -10.47 0.55
C VAL A 196 -5.88 -10.78 -0.62
N TRP A 197 -6.75 -9.82 -0.95
CA TRP A 197 -7.50 -9.79 -2.20
C TRP A 197 -7.23 -8.49 -2.95
N ALA A 198 -7.25 -8.53 -4.28
CA ALA A 198 -7.04 -7.34 -5.09
C ALA A 198 -7.85 -7.38 -6.39
N LEU A 199 -8.07 -6.20 -6.96
CA LEU A 199 -8.72 -6.07 -8.26
C LEU A 199 -7.82 -6.52 -9.41
N ILE A 200 -6.50 -6.37 -9.24
CA ILE A 200 -5.48 -6.75 -10.23
C ILE A 200 -4.37 -7.52 -9.51
N THR A 201 -4.02 -8.70 -9.98
CA THR A 201 -2.87 -9.46 -9.48
C THR A 201 -1.79 -9.54 -10.55
N ILE A 202 -0.56 -9.15 -10.19
CA ILE A 202 0.62 -9.32 -11.02
C ILE A 202 1.27 -10.65 -10.63
N THR A 203 1.30 -11.58 -11.57
CA THR A 203 1.97 -12.86 -11.41
C THR A 203 3.18 -12.91 -12.33
N PRO A 204 4.41 -13.05 -11.81
CA PRO A 204 5.58 -13.27 -12.65
C PRO A 204 5.43 -14.57 -13.46
N ILE A 205 5.60 -14.49 -14.78
CA ILE A 205 5.72 -15.66 -15.64
C ILE A 205 7.21 -15.89 -15.90
N GLY A 206 7.77 -16.95 -15.29
CA GLY A 206 9.19 -17.34 -15.39
C GLY A 206 10.07 -16.66 -14.36
#